data_AF-A0A2N3CFN5-F1
#
_entry.id   AF-A0A2N3CFN5-F1
#
_cell.length_a   1.000
_cell.length_b   1.000
_cell.length_c   1.000
_cell.angle_alpha   90.00
_cell.angle_beta   90.00
_cell.angle_gamma   90.00
#
_symmetry.space_group_name_H-M   'P 1'
#
loop_
_entity.id
_entity.type
_entity.pdbx_description
1 polymer ?
#
loop_
_entity_poly.entity_id
_entity_poly.type
_entity_poly.pdbx_seq_one_letter_code
_entity_poly.pdbx_strand_id
1 'polypeptide(L)' 'MSLSLKDLEEGRRIAALVVRYCGDKYFPLFDRFDREVQNRRSAADRIEAALSRPNAGHRSGRPNT' A
#
# COMPACT_ATOMS: atom_id res chain seq x y z
N MET A 1 8.25 5.60 -16.57
CA MET A 1 7.22 6.41 -15.89
C MET A 1 6.47 5.49 -14.94
N SER A 2 6.72 5.60 -13.64
CA SER A 2 6.07 4.78 -12.62
C SER A 2 4.77 5.45 -12.22
N LEU A 3 3.62 4.79 -12.42
CA LEU A 3 2.35 5.27 -11.86
C LEU A 3 2.52 5.45 -10.35
N SER A 4 2.11 6.59 -9.80
CA SER A 4 2.17 6.82 -8.35
C SER A 4 1.04 6.08 -7.65
N LEU A 5 1.16 5.88 -6.33
CA LEU A 5 0.11 5.25 -5.54
C LEU A 5 -1.20 6.07 -5.59
N LYS A 6 -1.07 7.41 -5.65
CA LYS A 6 -2.19 8.32 -5.88
C LYS A 6 -2.91 8.08 -7.21
N ASP A 7 -2.18 7.83 -8.29
CA ASP A 7 -2.78 7.57 -9.60
C ASP A 7 -3.59 6.28 -9.61
N LEU A 8 -3.13 5.26 -8.87
CA LEU A 8 -3.85 4.00 -8.69
C LEU A 8 -5.10 4.17 -7.81
N GLU A 9 -5.04 5.01 -6.77
CA GLU A 9 -6.22 5.34 -5.95
C GLU A 9 -7.28 6.10 -6.75
N GLU A 10 -6.86 7.04 -7.60
CA GLU A 10 -7.71 7.75 -8.55
C GLU A 10 -8.38 6.76 -9.53
N GLY A 11 -7.59 5.86 -10.12
CA GLY A 11 -8.08 4.80 -11.01
C GLY A 11 -9.08 3.85 -10.34
N ARG A 12 -8.83 3.46 -9.09
CA ARG A 12 -9.78 2.67 -8.28
C ARG A 12 -11.10 3.41 -8.08
N ARG A 13 -11.05 4.71 -7.81
CA ARG A 13 -12.25 5.54 -7.60
C ARG A 13 -13.08 5.64 -8.88
N ILE A 14 -12.43 5.82 -10.02
CA ILE A 14 -13.08 5.82 -11.33
C ILE A 14 -13.70 4.45 -11.61
N ALA A 15 -12.97 3.35 -11.39
CA ALA A 15 -13.49 2.00 -11.59
C ALA A 15 -14.71 1.71 -10.69
N ALA A 16 -14.71 2.18 -9.44
CA ALA A 16 -15.87 2.06 -8.55
C ALA A 16 -17.10 2.80 -9.06
N LEU A 17 -16.91 3.99 -9.64
CA LEU A 17 -17.98 4.73 -10.31
C LEU A 17 -18.52 3.93 -11.51
N VAL A 18 -17.63 3.39 -12.36
CA VAL A 18 -18.05 2.58 -13.52
C VAL A 18 -18.85 1.36 -13.07
N VAL A 19 -18.44 0.65 -12.03
CA VAL A 19 -19.21 -0.49 -11.48
C VAL A 19 -20.58 -0.04 -10.98
N ARG A 20 -20.62 1.10 -10.26
CA ARG A 20 -21.87 1.64 -9.71
C ARG A 20 -22.87 2.06 -10.79
N TYR A 21 -22.39 2.63 -11.90
CA TYR A 21 -23.25 3.15 -12.96
C TYR A 21 -23.53 2.15 -14.09
N CYS A 22 -22.58 1.25 -14.38
CA CYS A 22 -22.67 0.30 -15.50
C CYS A 22 -22.86 -1.16 -15.06
N GLY A 23 -22.90 -1.42 -13.74
CA GLY A 23 -23.20 -2.73 -13.16
C GLY A 23 -21.98 -3.65 -13.04
N ASP A 24 -22.24 -4.86 -12.51
CA ASP A 24 -21.24 -5.87 -12.15
C ASP A 24 -20.30 -6.32 -13.28
N LYS A 25 -20.63 -6.04 -14.55
CA LYS A 25 -19.76 -6.33 -15.70
C LYS A 25 -18.37 -5.70 -15.57
N TYR A 26 -18.25 -4.59 -14.84
CA TYR A 26 -16.99 -3.87 -14.65
C TYR A 26 -16.32 -4.20 -13.31
N PHE A 27 -16.93 -5.07 -12.50
CA PHE A 27 -16.38 -5.48 -11.21
C PHE A 27 -14.97 -6.08 -11.31
N PRO A 28 -14.64 -6.92 -12.32
CA PRO A 28 -13.27 -7.42 -12.48
C PRO A 28 -12.24 -6.31 -12.71
N LEU A 29 -12.67 -5.19 -13.31
CA LEU A 29 -11.80 -4.04 -13.57
C LEU A 29 -11.52 -3.29 -12.27
N PHE A 30 -12.54 -3.09 -11.44
CA PHE A 30 -12.40 -2.54 -10.10
C PHE A 30 -11.52 -3.41 -9.19
N ASP A 31 -11.77 -4.73 -9.14
CA ASP A 31 -11.00 -5.68 -8.32
C ASP A 31 -9.50 -5.63 -8.64
N ARG A 32 -9.15 -5.49 -9.92
CA ARG A 32 -7.76 -5.37 -10.35
C ARG A 32 -7.08 -4.12 -9.79
N PHE A 33 -7.75 -2.97 -9.87
CA PHE A 33 -7.24 -1.72 -9.30
C PHE A 33 -7.17 -1.78 -7.77
N ASP A 34 -8.17 -2.38 -7.12
CA ASP A 34 -8.21 -2.56 -5.68
C ASP A 34 -7.00 -3.37 -5.17
N ARG A 35 -6.72 -4.51 -5.81
CA ARG A 35 -5.56 -5.36 -5.51
C ARG A 35 -4.23 -4.65 -5.71
N GLU A 36 -4.07 -3.88 -6.79
CA GLU A 36 -2.84 -3.12 -7.01
C GLU A 36 -2.63 -2.05 -5.93
N VAL A 37 -3.67 -1.30 -5.55
CA VAL A 37 -3.58 -0.30 -4.48
C VAL A 37 -3.22 -0.97 -3.16
N GLN A 38 -3.88 -2.08 -2.81
CA GLN A 38 -3.59 -2.89 -1.61
C GLN A 38 -2.14 -3.38 -1.58
N ASN A 39 -1.66 -3.95 -2.69
CA ASN A 39 -0.28 -4.46 -2.79
C ASN A 39 0.75 -3.35 -2.64
N ARG A 40 0.53 -2.19 -3.27
CA ARG A 40 1.48 -1.07 -3.16
C ARG A 40 1.46 -0.40 -1.80
N ARG A 41 0.29 -0.29 -1.16
CA ARG A 41 0.20 0.16 0.24
C ARG A 41 0.95 -0.78 1.16
N SER A 42 0.74 -2.10 1.01
CA SER A 42 1.43 -3.10 1.81
C SER A 42 2.94 -3.09 1.58
N ALA A 43 3.39 -2.86 0.34
CA ALA A 43 4.81 -2.72 0.04
C ALA A 43 5.42 -1.47 0.68
N ALA A 44 4.72 -0.32 0.60
CA ALA A 44 5.15 0.91 1.24
C ALA A 44 5.22 0.75 2.77
N ASP A 45 4.18 0.18 3.39
CA ASP A 45 4.13 -0.09 4.82
C ASP A 45 5.25 -1.03 5.27
N ARG A 46 5.52 -2.11 4.53
CA ARG A 46 6.64 -3.02 4.80
C ARG A 46 8.01 -2.35 4.66
N ILE A 47 8.17 -1.45 3.70
CA ILE A 47 9.39 -0.67 3.53
C ILE A 47 9.55 0.31 4.69
N GLU A 48 8.50 1.04 5.06
CA GLU A 48 8.52 1.96 6.21
C GLU A 48 8.75 1.23 7.53
N ALA A 49 8.18 0.04 7.72
CA ALA A 49 8.43 -0.81 8.89
C ALA A 49 9.88 -1.32 8.93
N ALA A 50 10.46 -1.68 7.78
CA ALA A 50 11.86 -2.10 7.69
C ALA A 50 12.84 -0.92 7.93
N LEU A 51 12.48 0.28 7.47
CA LEU A 51 13.24 1.51 7.70
C LEU A 51 13.07 2.05 9.13
N SER A 52 11.90 1.86 9.74
CA SER A 52 11.59 2.25 11.12
C SER A 52 12.17 1.32 12.18
N ARG A 53 13.02 0.36 11.79
CA ARG A 53 13.74 -0.47 12.78
C ARG A 53 14.43 0.50 13.75
N PRO A 54 14.08 0.50 15.04
CA PRO A 54 14.77 1.35 15.99
C PRO A 54 16.23 0.93 15.94
N ASN A 55 17.10 1.93 15.96
CA ASN A 55 18.51 1.79 16.21
C ASN A 55 18.72 1.21 17.63
N ALA A 56 18.30 -0.03 17.86
CA ALA A 56 18.43 -0.78 19.12
C ALA A 56 19.80 -1.48 19.14
N GLY A 57 20.81 -0.72 18.75
CA GLY A 57 22.18 -1.18 18.60
C GLY A 57 23.18 -0.27 19.29
N HIS A 58 22.84 0.41 20.40
CA HIS A 58 23.89 0.99 21.24
C HIS A 58 23.50 1.38 22.68
N ARG A 59 22.97 0.48 23.50
CA ARG A 59 23.12 0.57 24.98
C ARG A 59 23.10 -0.83 25.62
N SER A 60 24.14 -1.62 25.34
CA SER A 60 24.49 -2.71 26.26
C SER A 60 25.22 -2.07 27.45
N GLY A 61 24.43 -1.56 28.39
CA GLY A 61 24.90 -1.15 29.70
C GLY A 61 25.50 -2.36 30.41
N ARG A 62 26.80 -2.26 30.65
CA ARG A 62 27.62 -3.07 31.55
C ARG A 62 26.90 -3.32 32.89
N PRO A 63 26.68 -4.57 33.35
CA PRO A 63 26.44 -4.84 34.76
C PRO A 63 27.79 -4.96 35.47
N ASN A 64 27.83 -4.32 36.63
CA ASN A 64 28.97 -4.05 37.50
C ASN A 64 29.52 -5.33 38.14
N THR A 65 30.85 -5.37 38.30
CA THR A 65 31.57 -6.23 39.25
C THR A 65 31.07 -6.06 40.68
#